data_AF-A0AAI8VQM9-F1
#
_entry.id   AF-A0AAI8VQM9-F1
#
_cell.length_a   1.000
_cell.length_b   1.000
_cell.length_c   1.000
_cell.angle_alpha   90.00
_cell.angle_beta   90.00
_cell.angle_gamma   90.00
#
_symmetry.space_group_name_H-M   'P 1'
#
loop_
_entity.id
_entity.type
_entity.pdbx_description
1 polymer ?
#
loop_
_entity_poly.entity_id
_entity_poly.type
_entity_poly.pdbx_seq_one_letter_code
_entity_poly.pdbx_strand_id
1 'polypeptide(L)' 'MKINLKDIINIVPIIKGSALNGAISEEALKGGCPPTMQNNRNMGQELLLESLTLHEQIYGILHRKVARVYSSLA' A
#
# COMPACT_ATOMS: atom_id res chain seq x y z
N MET A 1 29.15 -36.54 -18.66
CA MET A 1 27.74 -36.38 -18.23
C MET A 1 27.07 -35.45 -19.24
N LYS A 2 26.07 -35.92 -20.00
CA LYS A 2 25.33 -35.11 -20.99
C LYS A 2 24.04 -34.63 -20.35
N ILE A 3 23.79 -33.32 -20.38
CA ILE A 3 22.52 -32.71 -19.97
C ILE A 3 21.69 -32.54 -21.24
N ASN A 4 20.48 -33.10 -21.28
CA ASN A 4 19.51 -32.91 -22.35
C ASN A 4 18.57 -31.74 -22.02
N LEU A 5 17.95 -31.12 -23.03
CA LEU A 5 16.99 -30.03 -22.81
C LEU A 5 15.82 -30.41 -21.90
N LYS A 6 15.43 -31.69 -21.90
CA LYS A 6 14.35 -32.22 -21.04
C LYS A 6 14.71 -32.22 -19.55
N ASP A 7 15.99 -32.07 -19.24
CA ASP A 7 16.52 -32.04 -17.87
C ASP A 7 16.48 -30.62 -17.28
N ILE A 8 16.06 -29.61 -18.05
CA ILE A 8 15.92 -28.22 -17.62
C ILE A 8 14.47 -27.98 -17.17
N ILE A 9 14.27 -27.76 -15.87
CA ILE A 9 12.98 -27.43 -15.28
C ILE A 9 12.99 -25.96 -14.88
N ASN A 10 11.98 -25.19 -15.33
CA ASN A 10 11.79 -23.82 -14.88
C ASN A 10 10.93 -23.80 -13.60
N ILE A 11 11.46 -23.24 -12.52
CA ILE A 11 10.73 -23.06 -11.27
C ILE A 11 10.35 -21.59 -11.18
N VAL A 12 9.06 -21.29 -11.36
CA VAL A 12 8.52 -19.96 -11.10
C VAL A 12 7.88 -19.97 -9.72
N PRO A 13 8.27 -19.07 -8.80
CA PRO A 13 7.63 -19.00 -7.51
C PRO A 13 6.18 -18.53 -7.69
N ILE A 14 5.21 -19.32 -7.24
CA ILE A 14 3.86 -18.82 -6.98
C ILE A 14 3.94 -18.07 -5.65
N ILE A 15 4.29 -16.79 -5.72
CA ILE A 15 4.22 -15.92 -4.56
C ILE A 15 2.73 -15.70 -4.31
N LYS A 16 2.21 -16.24 -3.20
CA LYS A 16 0.93 -15.78 -2.67
C LYS A 16 1.15 -14.29 -2.45
N GLY A 17 0.55 -13.46 -3.29
CA GLY A 17 0.70 -12.03 -3.17
C GLY A 17 0.34 -11.70 -1.72
N SER A 18 1.34 -11.37 -0.91
CA SER A 18 1.03 -10.52 0.21
C SER A 18 0.58 -9.27 -0.53
N ALA A 19 -0.72 -9.01 -0.53
CA ALA A 19 -1.12 -7.63 -0.48
C ALA A 19 -0.36 -7.11 0.74
N LEU A 20 0.83 -6.54 0.53
CA LEU A 20 1.67 -6.00 1.58
C LEU A 20 0.89 -4.79 2.06
N ASN A 21 -0.10 -5.03 2.92
CA ASN A 21 -0.97 -4.14 3.68
C ASN A 21 -1.64 -2.96 2.93
N GLY A 22 -1.47 -2.85 1.61
CA GLY A 22 -1.90 -1.72 0.81
C GLY A 22 -3.41 -1.53 0.80
N ALA A 23 -4.18 -2.62 0.87
CA ALA A 23 -5.64 -2.55 0.93
C ALA A 23 -6.14 -1.82 2.18
N ILE A 24 -5.53 -2.07 3.34
CA ILE A 24 -5.87 -1.38 4.60
C ILE A 24 -5.48 0.10 4.52
N SER A 25 -4.27 0.35 4.01
CA SER A 25 -3.74 1.69 3.77
C SER A 25 -4.65 2.52 2.85
N GLU A 26 -5.16 1.91 1.79
CA GLU A 26 -6.02 2.53 0.79
C GLU A 26 -7.44 2.74 1.32
N GLU A 27 -7.92 1.85 2.19
CA GLU A 27 -9.22 2.01 2.86
C GLU A 27 -9.20 3.13 3.90
N ALA A 28 -8.14 3.23 4.71
CA ALA A 28 -7.94 4.34 5.63
C ALA A 28 -7.87 5.69 4.89
N LEU A 29 -7.18 5.75 3.73
CA LEU A 29 -7.15 6.95 2.89
C LEU A 29 -8.55 7.37 2.41
N LYS A 30 -9.36 6.41 1.95
CA LYS A 30 -10.74 6.68 1.50
C LYS A 30 -11.62 7.15 2.67
N GLY A 31 -11.48 6.54 3.84
CA GLY A 31 -12.20 6.92 5.06
C GLY A 31 -11.81 8.28 5.61
N GLY A 32 -10.58 8.73 5.36
CA GLY A 32 -10.07 10.03 5.78
C GLY A 32 -10.38 11.21 4.84
N CYS A 33 -10.63 10.95 3.55
CA CYS A 33 -10.95 11.96 2.54
C CYS A 33 -12.45 12.09 2.09
N PRO A 34 -13.50 11.70 2.85
CA PRO A 34 -14.88 11.84 2.38
C PRO A 34 -15.32 13.30 2.20
N PRO A 35 -16.08 13.63 1.14
CA PRO A 35 -16.62 14.98 0.91
C PRO A 35 -17.58 15.47 2.01
N THR A 36 -18.10 14.58 2.85
CA THR A 36 -19.12 14.86 3.89
C THR A 36 -18.53 15.00 5.30
N MET A 37 -17.20 15.10 5.45
CA MET A 37 -16.50 15.14 6.76
C MET A 37 -16.72 16.43 7.58
N GLN A 38 -17.68 17.29 7.22
CA GLN A 38 -17.91 18.57 7.91
C GLN A 38 -18.14 18.43 9.43
N ASN A 39 -18.66 17.29 9.90
CA ASN A 39 -18.93 17.06 11.33
C ASN A 39 -17.82 16.27 12.07
N ASN A 40 -16.96 15.53 11.35
CA ASN A 40 -15.99 14.58 11.93
C ASN A 40 -14.55 14.84 11.44
N ARG A 41 -14.15 16.10 11.38
CA ARG A 41 -12.83 16.51 10.86
C ARG A 41 -11.66 15.82 11.58
N ASN A 42 -11.76 15.64 12.89
CA ASN A 42 -10.71 15.01 13.70
C ASN A 42 -10.51 13.53 13.31
N MET A 43 -11.61 12.77 13.18
CA MET A 43 -11.56 11.37 12.76
C MET A 43 -11.00 11.21 11.34
N GLY A 44 -11.36 12.13 10.43
CA GLY A 44 -10.80 12.15 9.08
C GLY A 44 -9.28 12.34 9.09
N GLN A 45 -8.77 13.25 9.92
CA GLN A 45 -7.32 13.47 10.07
C GLN A 45 -6.60 12.27 10.67
N GLU A 46 -7.17 11.61 11.68
CA GLU A 46 -6.59 10.40 12.28
C GLU A 46 -6.48 9.27 11.25
N LEU A 47 -7.51 9.05 10.44
CA LEU A 47 -7.48 8.05 9.36
C LEU A 47 -6.49 8.38 8.26
N LEU A 48 -6.31 9.66 7.91
CA LEU A 48 -5.28 10.09 6.96
C LEU A 48 -3.86 9.87 7.50
N LEU A 49 -3.63 10.12 8.79
CA LEU A 49 -2.33 9.87 9.45
C LEU A 49 -2.03 8.38 9.58
N GLU A 50 -3.04 7.56 9.88
CA GLU A 50 -2.89 6.10 9.90
C GLU A 50 -2.58 5.56 8.50
N SER A 51 -3.31 6.03 7.48
CA SER A 51 -3.02 5.73 6.08
C SER A 51 -1.58 6.12 5.70
N LEU A 52 -1.10 7.29 6.11
CA LEU A 52 0.26 7.75 5.81
C LEU A 52 1.30 6.80 6.43
N THR A 53 1.15 6.51 7.73
CA THR A 53 2.06 5.63 8.48
C THR A 53 2.14 4.25 7.83
N LEU A 54 1.01 3.69 7.42
CA LEU A 54 0.95 2.41 6.72
C LEU A 54 1.63 2.49 5.34
N HIS A 55 1.40 3.54 4.56
CA HIS A 55 2.06 3.72 3.27
C HIS A 55 3.59 3.84 3.39
N GLU A 56 4.09 4.51 4.42
CA GLU A 56 5.53 4.61 4.71
C GLU A 56 6.14 3.26 5.10
N GLN A 57 5.46 2.48 5.94
CA GLN A 57 5.87 1.13 6.33
C GLN A 57 5.91 0.17 5.15
N ILE A 58 4.96 0.30 4.20
CA ILE A 58 4.82 -0.59 3.05
C ILE A 58 5.80 -0.23 1.93
N TYR A 59 5.95 1.06 1.61
CA TYR A 59 6.63 1.51 0.41
C TYR A 59 7.92 2.31 0.67
N GLY A 60 8.12 2.81 1.89
CA GLY A 60 9.19 3.74 2.24
C GLY A 60 8.86 5.20 1.92
N ILE A 61 9.45 6.12 2.68
CA ILE A 61 9.12 7.56 2.69
C ILE A 61 9.30 8.27 1.33
N LEU A 62 10.18 7.76 0.45
CA LEU A 62 10.47 8.38 -0.86
C LEU A 62 9.52 7.90 -1.97
N HIS A 63 8.58 7.01 -1.67
CA HIS A 63 7.73 6.41 -2.68
C HIS A 63 6.62 7.35 -3.17
N ARG A 64 6.30 7.32 -4.46
CA ARG A 64 5.27 8.17 -5.09
C ARG A 64 3.90 8.07 -4.39
N LYS A 65 3.52 6.88 -3.90
CA LYS A 65 2.24 6.73 -3.18
C LYS A 65 2.24 7.46 -1.84
N VAL A 66 3.35 7.47 -1.11
CA VAL A 66 3.50 8.20 0.16
C VAL A 66 3.37 9.70 -0.08
N ALA A 67 4.04 10.23 -1.11
CA ALA A 67 3.94 11.64 -1.48
C ALA A 67 2.50 12.10 -1.76
N ARG A 68 1.65 11.25 -2.36
CA ARG A 68 0.24 11.57 -2.59
C ARG A 68 -0.55 11.71 -1.29
N VAL A 69 -0.26 10.87 -0.28
CA VAL A 69 -0.94 10.94 1.02
C VAL A 69 -0.49 12.17 1.80
N TYR A 70 0.80 12.55 1.73
CA TYR A 70 1.27 13.83 2.27
C TYR A 70 0.51 15.02 1.70
N SER A 71 0.25 15.03 0.38
CA SER A 71 -0.55 16.10 -0.24
C SER A 71 -2.00 16.14 0.23
N SER A 72 -2.56 15.04 0.74
CA SER A 72 -3.91 15.00 1.32
C SER A 72 -3.98 15.54 2.75
N LEU A 73 -2.83 15.71 3.41
CA LEU A 73 -2.72 16.27 4.77
C LEU A 73 -2.37 17.77 4.78
N ALA A 74 -1.97 18.33 3.63
CA ALA A 74 -1.65 19.75 3.45
C ALA A 74 -2.92 20.60 3.24
#